data_AF-A0A967GZD5-F1
#
_entry.id   AF-A0A967GZD5-F1
#
_cell.length_a   1.000
_cell.length_b   1.000
_cell.length_c   1.000
_cell.angle_alpha   90.00
_cell.angle_beta   90.00
_cell.angle_gamma   90.00
#
_symmetry.space_group_name_H-M   'P 1'
#
loop_
_entity.id
_entity.type
_entity.pdbx_description
1 polymer ?
#
loop_
_entity_poly.entity_id
_entity_poly.type
_entity_poly.pdbx_seq_one_letter_code
_entity_poly.pdbx_strand_id
1 'polypeptide(L)' 'RNAGDLRFDKVGPEWGLDEAAVSYGAALGDLDGDLDLDLVVSNFDGEPSVYRNEVADGKRLALRLKGRGANAWGVG' A
#
# COMPACT_ATOMS: atom_id res chain seq x y z
N ARG A 1 1.08 9.21 12.13
CA ARG A 1 1.42 10.20 11.08
C ARG A 1 2.74 10.89 11.44
N ASN A 2 3.69 10.98 10.49
CA ASN A 2 4.93 11.74 10.69
C ASN A 2 4.61 13.24 10.72
N ALA A 3 5.04 13.93 11.77
CA ALA A 3 4.77 15.36 11.99
C ALA A 3 6.04 16.23 11.89
N GLY A 4 7.15 15.67 11.40
CA GLY A 4 8.47 16.33 11.37
C GLY A 4 9.22 16.20 12.69
N ASP A 5 10.51 16.54 12.69
CA ASP A 5 11.35 16.65 13.89
C ASP A 5 11.29 15.44 14.83
N LEU A 6 11.31 14.23 14.24
CA LEU A 6 11.20 12.94 14.96
C LEU A 6 9.90 12.78 15.78
N ARG A 7 8.87 13.60 15.52
CA ARG A 7 7.56 13.54 16.16
C ARG A 7 6.56 12.75 15.32
N PHE A 8 5.75 11.96 16.01
CA PHE A 8 4.71 11.13 15.41
C PHE A 8 3.39 11.29 16.15
N ASP A 9 2.32 11.59 15.40
CA ASP A 9 0.96 11.63 15.91
C ASP A 9 0.35 10.22 15.84
N LYS A 10 -0.34 9.78 16.89
CA LYS A 10 -1.17 8.56 16.86
C LYS A 10 -2.43 8.87 16.06
N VAL A 11 -2.61 8.17 14.94
CA VAL A 11 -3.75 8.36 14.00
C VAL A 11 -4.40 7.05 13.56
N GLY A 12 -4.02 5.93 14.21
CA GLY A 12 -4.48 4.59 13.83
C GLY A 12 -6.02 4.50 13.79
N PRO A 13 -6.74 4.88 14.87
CA PRO A 13 -8.20 4.84 14.89
C PRO A 13 -8.84 5.71 13.81
N GLU A 14 -8.30 6.91 13.57
CA GLU A 14 -8.80 7.83 12.57
C GLU A 14 -8.62 7.31 11.14
N TRP A 15 -7.60 6.47 10.91
CA TRP A 15 -7.31 5.85 9.62
C TRP A 15 -7.86 4.42 9.50
N GLY A 16 -8.53 3.92 10.53
CA GLY A 16 -9.03 2.54 10.59
C GLY A 16 -7.93 1.48 10.68
N LEU A 17 -6.72 1.85 11.11
CA LEU A 17 -5.55 0.97 11.25
C LEU A 17 -5.32 0.52 12.70
N ASP A 18 -6.35 0.55 13.54
CA ASP A 18 -6.28 0.17 14.96
C ASP A 18 -6.95 -1.17 15.26
N GLU A 19 -7.17 -1.99 14.24
CA GLU A 19 -7.70 -3.34 14.39
C GLU A 19 -6.86 -4.17 15.38
N ALA A 20 -7.54 -4.76 16.36
CA ALA A 20 -6.92 -5.63 17.35
C ALA A 20 -6.78 -7.05 16.81
N ALA A 21 -5.73 -7.28 16.01
CA ALA A 21 -5.41 -8.58 15.42
C ALA A 21 -3.95 -8.99 15.68
N VAL A 22 -3.67 -10.29 15.55
CA VAL A 22 -2.31 -10.81 15.43
C VAL A 22 -2.02 -10.99 13.96
N SER A 23 -0.98 -10.33 13.44
CA SER A 23 -0.66 -10.36 12.01
C SER A 23 0.78 -10.81 11.77
N TYR A 24 1.04 -11.51 10.67
CA TYR A 24 2.37 -12.06 10.34
C TYR A 24 3.04 -11.41 9.13
N GLY A 25 2.28 -10.71 8.30
CA GLY A 25 2.80 -10.12 7.08
C GLY A 25 1.95 -8.96 6.59
N ALA A 26 2.60 -8.12 5.80
CA ALA A 26 1.96 -7.03 5.08
C ALA A 26 2.55 -6.94 3.67
N ALA A 27 1.70 -6.57 2.71
CA ALA A 27 2.10 -6.29 1.33
C ALA A 27 1.45 -4.98 0.87
N LEU A 28 2.16 -4.26 0.00
CA LEU A 28 1.67 -3.05 -0.64
C LEU A 28 1.48 -3.32 -2.14
N GLY A 29 0.41 -2.80 -2.73
CA GLY A 29 0.14 -2.92 -4.16
C GLY A 29 -1.03 -2.05 -4.58
N ASP A 30 -1.08 -1.68 -5.85
CA ASP A 30 -2.22 -1.01 -6.47
C ASP A 30 -3.27 -2.06 -6.86
N LEU A 31 -4.32 -2.23 -6.03
CA LEU A 31 -5.31 -3.30 -6.21
C LEU A 31 -6.48 -2.88 -7.11
N ASP A 32 -6.77 -1.58 -7.20
CA ASP A 32 -7.90 -1.03 -7.95
C ASP A 32 -7.48 -0.37 -9.28
N GLY A 33 -6.18 -0.21 -9.53
CA GLY A 33 -5.61 0.33 -10.75
C GLY A 33 -5.57 1.85 -10.80
N ASP A 34 -5.70 2.53 -9.65
CA ASP A 34 -5.69 3.99 -9.58
C ASP A 34 -4.27 4.58 -9.42
N LEU A 35 -3.26 3.75 -9.17
CA LEU A 35 -1.84 4.09 -8.97
C LEU A 35 -1.49 4.67 -7.58
N ASP A 36 -2.35 4.57 -6.59
CA ASP A 36 -1.94 4.62 -5.20
C ASP A 36 -1.70 3.20 -4.64
N LEU A 37 -0.95 3.10 -3.53
CA LEU A 37 -0.62 1.83 -2.93
C LEU A 37 -1.62 1.50 -1.83
N ASP A 38 -2.34 0.40 -2.01
CA ASP A 38 -3.16 -0.24 -1.01
C ASP A 38 -2.32 -1.13 -0.09
N LEU A 39 -2.86 -1.44 1.08
CA LEU A 39 -2.23 -2.29 2.09
C LEU A 39 -3.06 -3.56 2.32
N VAL A 40 -2.40 -4.71 2.22
CA VAL A 40 -2.96 -6.01 2.63
C VAL A 40 -2.18 -6.52 3.84
N VAL A 41 -2.90 -6.92 4.90
CA VAL A 41 -2.33 -7.48 6.13
C VAL A 41 -2.82 -8.91 6.31
N SER A 42 -1.89 -9.86 6.51
CA SER A 42 -2.25 -11.25 6.83
C SER A 42 -2.44 -11.43 8.33
N ASN A 43 -3.67 -11.75 8.72
CA ASN A 43 -4.04 -11.99 10.11
C ASN A 43 -3.95 -13.49 10.44
N PHE A 44 -3.55 -13.80 11.67
CA PHE A 44 -3.60 -15.14 12.23
C PHE A 44 -5.04 -15.51 12.53
N ASP A 45 -5.46 -16.71 12.11
CA ASP A 45 -6.79 -17.26 12.41
C ASP A 45 -7.95 -16.33 12.01
N GLY A 46 -7.76 -15.59 10.92
CA GLY A 46 -8.72 -14.61 10.42
C GLY A 46 -8.52 -14.28 8.94
N GLU A 47 -9.49 -13.56 8.39
CA GLU A 47 -9.39 -13.04 7.02
C GLU A 47 -8.29 -11.97 6.94
N PRO A 48 -7.62 -11.80 5.79
CA PRO A 48 -6.69 -10.70 5.60
C PRO A 48 -7.44 -9.37 5.59
N SER A 49 -6.91 -8.36 6.28
CA SER A 49 -7.43 -7.00 6.21
C SER A 49 -6.93 -6.33 4.93
N VAL A 50 -7.82 -5.67 4.20
CA VAL A 50 -7.49 -4.88 3.01
C VAL A 50 -7.84 -3.42 3.27
N TYR A 51 -6.84 -2.56 3.20
CA TYR A 51 -6.97 -1.12 3.39
C TYR A 51 -6.74 -0.43 2.06
N ARG A 52 -7.82 0.06 1.47
CA ARG A 52 -7.75 0.89 0.26
C ARG A 52 -7.23 2.27 0.63
N ASN A 53 -6.17 2.70 -0.01
CA ASN A 53 -5.69 4.06 0.12
C ASN A 53 -6.49 4.96 -0.83
N GLU A 54 -6.72 6.21 -0.45
CA GLU A 54 -7.47 7.17 -1.26
C GLU A 54 -6.71 8.49 -1.26
N VAL A 55 -5.76 8.62 -2.18
CA VAL A 55 -4.96 9.83 -2.30
C VAL A 55 -5.74 10.91 -3.06
N ALA A 56 -6.32 11.85 -2.31
CA ALA A 56 -7.04 12.99 -2.88
C ALA A 56 -6.15 13.91 -3.75
N ASP A 57 -4.87 14.05 -3.40
CA ASP A 57 -3.90 14.87 -4.12
C ASP A 57 -2.51 14.21 -4.07
N GLY A 58 -1.99 13.82 -5.24
CA GLY A 58 -0.74 13.07 -5.33
C GLY A 58 -0.10 13.17 -6.71
N LYS A 59 1.24 13.26 -6.73
CA LYS A 59 2.02 13.19 -7.98
C LYS A 59 2.35 11.73 -8.26
N ARG A 60 1.70 11.15 -9.26
CA ARG A 60 1.91 9.78 -9.73
C ARG A 60 2.52 9.80 -11.13
N LEU A 61 3.40 8.84 -11.42
CA LEU A 61 4.00 8.66 -12.75
C LEU A 61 4.00 7.18 -13.11
N ALA A 62 3.15 6.82 -14.08
CA ALA A 62 3.18 5.50 -14.69
C ALA A 62 4.03 5.55 -15.97
N LEU A 63 5.02 4.66 -16.07
CA LEU A 63 5.85 4.52 -17.26
C LEU A 63 5.70 3.13 -17.85
N ARG A 64 5.38 3.06 -19.14
CA ARG A 64 5.46 1.82 -19.90
C ARG A 64 6.74 1.81 -20.72
N LEU A 65 7.71 1.03 -20.26
CA LEU A 65 8.97 0.84 -20.99
C LEU A 65 8.73 -0.15 -22.14
N LYS A 66 9.24 0.16 -23.33
CA LYS A 66 9.24 -0.76 -24.49
C LYS A 66 10.68 -1.08 -24.86
N GLY A 67 11.14 -2.27 -24.50
CA GLY A 67 12.45 -2.78 -24.90
C GLY A 67 12.47 -3.22 -26.37
N ARG A 68 13.66 -3.20 -27.00
CA ARG A 68 13.87 -3.71 -28.38
C ARG A 68 14.03 -5.25 -28.46
N GLY A 69 13.99 -5.98 -27.33
CA GLY A 69 14.34 -7.41 -27.23
C GLY A 69 13.33 -8.28 -26.46
N ALA A 70 13.72 -9.53 -26.17
CA ALA A 70 12.81 -10.62 -25.75
C ALA A 70 12.13 -10.50 -24.37
N ASN A 71 12.46 -9.48 -23.55
CA ASN A 71 11.78 -9.20 -22.27
C ASN A 71 11.17 -7.80 -22.24
N ALA A 72 10.34 -7.47 -23.23
CA ALA A 72 9.68 -6.16 -23.34
C ALA A 72 8.67 -5.86 -22.21
N TRP A 73 8.45 -6.83 -21.30
CA TRP A 73 7.46 -6.79 -20.23
C TRP A 73 8.11 -6.82 -18.85
N GLY A 74 9.44 -7.02 -18.77
CA GLY A 74 10.21 -6.94 -17.52
C GLY A 74 9.85 -8.00 -16.48
N VAL A 75 9.40 -9.18 -16.90
CA VAL A 75 9.02 -10.27 -15.97
C VAL A 75 10.27 -11.09 -15.63
N GLY A 76 10.52 -11.33 -14.33
CA GLY A 76 11.64 -12.08 -13.77
C GLY A 76 11.55 -12.22 -12.27
#